data_AF-A0A3A1VJX4-F1
#
_entry.id   AF-A0A3A1VJX4-F1
#
_cell.length_a   1.000
_cell.length_b   1.000
_cell.length_c   1.000
_cell.angle_alpha   90.00
_cell.angle_beta   90.00
_cell.angle_gamma   90.00
#
_symmetry.space_group_name_H-M   'P 1'
#
loop_
_entity.id
_entity.type
_entity.pdbx_description
1 polymer ?
#
loop_
_entity_poly.entity_id
_entity_poly.type
_entity_poly.pdbx_seq_one_letter_code
_entity_poly.pdbx_strand_id
1 'polypeptide(L)'
;MSKTNLEELMVVIPHNFNFHQFNGSDSFETVLQTFKWNPPHKKVSIDLRECKSASYQALSLVVLYLWHLKSIGKEVNILRIEDAQDGASAMWRRMRGGGWEIVYADEYRDFYSDPTKPLFSIRTNADLKKVTKRLEEYTKGFNVEYSKTLNDVVSELIYNTLEHGKNEAFPSICQFNWYKKRNEISILIGDLGIGIKRHLEQFYPPFQSDAEAINEAIKPLVSGTFKKVIDPNDKTDNAGMGLHDATDKMRRLKGEMYIFSGEGVLHISATDLNSKKIAGAWPGTFVKLSLRLGSLSDEELKQSLERDYIEAEKERSEKDNNILVVNILNSFGENANNKDDAISYRDVYLLPAIEKGKEVLLDFNNVTHCPHSFINALIADATKKCGVFAFNKIKIVNCSSDIRFKIDTVMQQNFSPIL
;
A
#
# COMPACT_ATOMS: atom_id res chain seq x y z
N MET A 1 22.53 -50.13 -11.68
CA MET A 1 22.10 -48.78 -11.22
C MET A 1 20.80 -48.45 -11.93
N SER A 2 19.66 -48.54 -11.23
CA SER A 2 18.34 -48.35 -11.82
C SER A 2 18.13 -46.88 -12.15
N LYS A 3 17.89 -46.58 -13.43
CA LYS A 3 17.26 -45.33 -13.86
C LYS A 3 15.81 -45.37 -13.35
N THR A 4 15.58 -44.88 -12.14
CA THR A 4 14.22 -44.67 -11.65
C THR A 4 13.64 -43.52 -12.46
N ASN A 5 12.65 -43.88 -13.28
CA ASN A 5 11.91 -43.01 -14.17
C ASN A 5 11.18 -41.94 -13.34
N LEU A 6 11.73 -40.73 -13.24
CA LEU A 6 11.08 -39.60 -12.56
C LEU A 6 10.01 -39.00 -13.49
N GLU A 7 8.95 -39.78 -13.77
CA GLU A 7 7.92 -39.37 -14.73
C GLU A 7 7.05 -38.22 -14.21
N GLU A 8 6.81 -38.18 -12.89
CA GLU A 8 5.91 -37.21 -12.27
C GLU A 8 6.36 -36.81 -10.85
N LEU A 9 6.29 -35.52 -10.56
CA LEU A 9 6.41 -34.99 -9.19
C LEU A 9 5.02 -34.79 -8.59
N MET A 10 4.78 -35.34 -7.41
CA MET A 10 3.61 -35.01 -6.61
C MET A 10 3.94 -33.93 -5.58
N VAL A 11 3.29 -32.78 -5.67
CA VAL A 11 3.37 -31.69 -4.68
C VAL A 11 2.10 -31.75 -3.84
N VAL A 12 2.21 -32.33 -2.65
CA VAL A 12 1.09 -32.45 -1.72
C VAL A 12 0.95 -31.14 -0.96
N ILE A 13 -0.23 -30.50 -1.06
CA ILE A 13 -0.53 -29.32 -0.25
C ILE A 13 -0.71 -29.75 1.22
N PRO A 14 0.04 -29.16 2.17
CA PRO A 14 -0.03 -29.51 3.58
C PRO A 14 -1.44 -29.51 4.15
N HIS A 15 -1.70 -30.35 5.16
CA HIS A 15 -3.01 -30.43 5.83
C HIS A 15 -3.51 -29.06 6.37
N ASN A 16 -2.57 -28.21 6.78
CA ASN A 16 -2.80 -26.82 7.17
C ASN A 16 -1.98 -25.88 6.26
N PHE A 17 -2.65 -25.29 5.28
CA PHE A 17 -2.07 -24.39 4.28
C PHE A 17 -2.56 -22.95 4.50
N ASN A 18 -2.27 -22.42 5.68
CA ASN A 18 -2.66 -21.08 6.12
C ASN A 18 -1.44 -20.26 6.54
N PHE A 19 -1.56 -18.93 6.41
CA PHE A 19 -0.63 -17.98 7.02
C PHE A 19 -0.92 -17.79 8.51
N HIS A 20 -2.20 -17.63 8.87
CA HIS A 20 -2.61 -17.52 10.27
C HIS A 20 -2.69 -18.91 10.92
N GLN A 21 -1.93 -19.10 11.99
CA GLN A 21 -1.91 -20.32 12.79
C GLN A 21 -3.00 -20.32 13.87
N PHE A 22 -3.36 -21.50 14.36
CA PHE A 22 -4.39 -21.67 15.40
C PHE A 22 -4.05 -21.00 16.73
N ASN A 23 -2.76 -20.80 17.02
CA ASN A 23 -2.28 -20.09 18.21
C ASN A 23 -2.32 -18.56 18.06
N GLY A 24 -2.84 -18.03 16.94
CA GLY A 24 -2.91 -16.60 16.66
C GLY A 24 -1.65 -15.98 16.06
N SER A 25 -0.56 -16.75 15.89
CA SER A 25 0.65 -16.27 15.20
C SER A 25 0.54 -16.41 13.68
N ASP A 26 1.29 -15.59 12.94
CA ASP A 26 1.48 -15.75 11.50
C ASP A 26 2.74 -16.60 11.22
N SER A 27 2.61 -17.59 10.34
CA SER A 27 3.69 -18.47 9.87
C SER A 27 3.53 -18.72 8.37
N PHE A 28 4.61 -18.57 7.62
CA PHE A 28 4.60 -18.55 6.15
C PHE A 28 5.41 -19.69 5.55
N GLU A 29 6.33 -20.25 6.33
CA GLU A 29 7.34 -21.23 5.95
C GLU A 29 6.69 -22.51 5.39
N THR A 30 5.63 -23.02 6.04
CA THR A 30 4.87 -24.19 5.55
C THR A 30 4.35 -23.99 4.13
N VAL A 31 3.82 -22.79 3.84
CA VAL A 31 3.29 -22.47 2.51
C VAL A 31 4.43 -22.36 1.51
N LEU A 32 5.47 -21.58 1.82
CA LEU A 32 6.56 -21.29 0.87
C LEU A 32 7.43 -22.52 0.56
N GLN A 33 7.66 -23.40 1.53
CA GLN A 33 8.44 -24.63 1.33
C GLN A 33 7.73 -25.68 0.46
N THR A 34 6.41 -25.53 0.28
CA THR A 34 5.61 -26.41 -0.58
C THR A 34 6.02 -26.29 -2.05
N PHE A 35 6.41 -25.09 -2.49
CA PHE A 35 6.71 -24.81 -3.90
C PHE A 35 8.09 -25.34 -4.31
N LYS A 36 8.13 -26.12 -5.40
CA LYS A 36 9.36 -26.67 -5.99
C LYS A 36 9.59 -26.02 -7.35
N TRP A 37 10.30 -24.90 -7.37
CA TRP A 37 10.39 -24.01 -8.53
C TRP A 37 11.01 -24.63 -9.79
N ASN A 38 12.01 -25.50 -9.66
CA ASN A 38 12.71 -26.10 -10.81
C ASN A 38 12.76 -27.62 -10.70
N PRO A 39 11.61 -28.32 -10.78
CA PRO A 39 11.61 -29.77 -10.64
C PRO A 39 12.18 -30.42 -11.92
N PRO A 40 13.00 -31.49 -11.81
CA PRO A 40 13.55 -32.16 -12.99
C PRO A 40 12.48 -32.94 -13.78
N HIS A 41 11.34 -33.24 -13.16
CA HIS A 41 10.23 -34.02 -13.70
C HIS A 41 9.52 -33.30 -14.85
N LYS A 42 8.97 -34.06 -15.81
CA LYS A 42 8.16 -33.51 -16.92
C LYS A 42 6.73 -33.19 -16.47
N LYS A 43 6.13 -34.09 -15.68
CA LYS A 43 4.79 -33.92 -15.11
C LYS A 43 4.88 -33.47 -13.66
N VAL A 44 3.96 -32.61 -13.25
CA VAL A 44 3.81 -32.16 -11.87
C VAL A 44 2.33 -32.16 -11.50
N SER A 45 1.96 -32.92 -10.47
CA SER A 45 0.60 -32.94 -9.91
C SER A 45 0.56 -32.20 -8.58
N ILE A 46 -0.34 -31.23 -8.46
CA ILE A 46 -0.63 -30.52 -7.21
C ILE A 46 -1.81 -31.19 -6.51
N ASP A 47 -1.62 -31.74 -5.32
CA ASP A 47 -2.66 -32.49 -4.60
C ASP A 47 -3.28 -31.66 -3.47
N LEU A 48 -4.58 -31.36 -3.62
CA LEU A 48 -5.40 -30.59 -2.68
C LEU A 48 -6.31 -31.48 -1.80
N ARG A 49 -6.31 -32.80 -2.00
CA ARG A 49 -7.35 -33.69 -1.44
C ARG A 49 -7.25 -33.82 0.09
N GLU A 50 -6.05 -33.85 0.63
CA GLU A 50 -5.79 -34.03 2.07
C GLU A 50 -5.70 -32.71 2.86
N CYS A 51 -5.77 -31.55 2.18
CA CYS A 51 -5.67 -30.25 2.82
C CYS A 51 -7.01 -29.81 3.43
N LYS A 52 -7.16 -29.99 4.76
CA LYS A 52 -8.41 -29.67 5.48
C LYS A 52 -8.56 -28.20 5.87
N SER A 53 -7.47 -27.45 5.98
CA SER A 53 -7.52 -26.03 6.31
C SER A 53 -6.58 -25.25 5.41
N ALA A 54 -7.09 -24.20 4.77
CA ALA A 54 -6.31 -23.30 3.93
C ALA A 54 -6.85 -21.87 4.00
N SER A 55 -6.06 -20.90 3.54
CA SER A 55 -6.50 -19.52 3.31
C SER A 55 -6.60 -19.25 1.81
N TYR A 56 -7.48 -18.32 1.42
CA TYR A 56 -7.58 -17.92 0.01
C TYR A 56 -6.30 -17.27 -0.50
N GLN A 57 -5.58 -16.57 0.38
CA GLN A 57 -4.29 -15.94 0.08
C GLN A 57 -3.20 -17.00 -0.17
N ALA A 58 -3.14 -18.06 0.63
CA ALA A 58 -2.16 -19.13 0.39
C ALA A 58 -2.49 -19.91 -0.91
N LEU A 59 -3.77 -20.21 -1.13
CA LEU A 59 -4.22 -20.90 -2.35
C LEU A 59 -3.99 -20.06 -3.61
N SER A 60 -4.08 -18.72 -3.55
CA SER A 60 -3.81 -17.90 -4.72
C SER A 60 -2.33 -17.94 -5.13
N LEU A 61 -1.39 -18.16 -4.20
CA LEU A 61 0.01 -18.40 -4.56
C LEU A 61 0.21 -19.70 -5.37
N VAL A 62 -0.67 -20.70 -5.20
CA VAL A 62 -0.65 -21.92 -6.03
C VAL A 62 -0.91 -21.57 -7.50
N VAL A 63 -1.74 -20.56 -7.80
CA VAL A 63 -1.97 -20.10 -9.18
C VAL A 63 -0.69 -19.61 -9.84
N LEU A 64 0.08 -18.75 -9.16
CA LEU A 64 1.37 -18.27 -9.66
C LEU A 64 2.36 -19.44 -9.87
N TYR A 65 2.37 -20.39 -8.94
CA TYR A 65 3.21 -21.58 -9.06
C TYR A 65 2.81 -22.46 -10.27
N LEU A 66 1.52 -22.66 -10.53
CA LEU A 66 1.03 -23.40 -11.70
C LEU A 66 1.45 -22.72 -13.01
N TRP A 67 1.34 -21.40 -13.09
CA TRP A 67 1.78 -20.63 -14.26
C TRP A 67 3.29 -20.70 -14.48
N HIS A 68 4.07 -20.63 -13.41
CA HIS A 68 5.52 -20.85 -13.49
C HIS A 68 5.87 -22.25 -14.01
N LEU A 69 5.25 -23.29 -13.47
CA LEU A 69 5.48 -24.66 -13.96
C LEU A 69 5.13 -24.79 -15.44
N LYS A 70 4.01 -24.19 -15.88
CA LYS A 70 3.60 -24.19 -17.28
C LYS A 70 4.59 -23.41 -18.16
N SER A 71 5.10 -22.27 -17.69
CA SER A 71 6.03 -21.43 -18.45
C SER A 71 7.39 -22.10 -18.68
N ILE A 72 7.84 -22.95 -17.74
CA ILE A 72 9.04 -23.78 -17.91
C ILE A 72 8.76 -25.13 -18.59
N GLY A 73 7.59 -25.26 -19.25
CA GLY A 73 7.24 -26.41 -20.09
C GLY A 73 6.80 -27.67 -19.34
N LYS A 74 6.36 -27.57 -18.08
CA LYS A 74 5.82 -28.73 -17.35
C LYS A 74 4.38 -29.03 -17.74
N GLU A 75 4.04 -30.32 -17.74
CA GLU A 75 2.66 -30.79 -17.77
C GLU A 75 2.12 -30.73 -16.33
N VAL A 76 1.07 -29.96 -16.10
CA VAL A 76 0.60 -29.65 -14.74
C VAL A 76 -0.84 -30.14 -14.54
N ASN A 77 -1.05 -30.91 -13.48
CA ASN A 77 -2.36 -31.42 -13.08
C ASN A 77 -2.72 -30.95 -11.66
N ILE A 78 -4.01 -30.85 -11.36
CA ILE A 78 -4.51 -30.58 -10.01
C ILE A 78 -5.40 -31.73 -9.58
N LEU A 79 -5.01 -32.40 -8.50
CA LEU A 79 -5.82 -33.42 -7.85
C LEU A 79 -6.67 -32.76 -6.77
N ARG A 80 -7.99 -32.89 -6.89
CA ARG A 80 -8.96 -32.29 -5.97
C ARG A 80 -10.17 -33.19 -5.82
N ILE A 81 -10.91 -33.00 -4.74
CA ILE A 81 -12.21 -33.65 -4.53
C ILE A 81 -13.27 -32.73 -5.16
N GLU A 82 -13.87 -33.15 -6.29
CA GLU A 82 -14.78 -32.32 -7.07
C GLU A 82 -15.99 -31.82 -6.27
N ASP A 83 -16.54 -32.65 -5.38
CA ASP A 83 -17.73 -32.35 -4.56
C ASP A 83 -17.44 -32.00 -3.09
N ALA A 84 -16.19 -31.63 -2.78
CA ALA A 84 -15.81 -31.25 -1.42
C ALA A 84 -16.67 -30.10 -0.88
N GLN A 85 -17.12 -30.23 0.36
CA GLN A 85 -17.90 -29.20 1.05
C GLN A 85 -17.00 -28.23 1.84
N ASP A 86 -15.82 -28.69 2.23
CA ASP A 86 -14.80 -27.99 3.00
C ASP A 86 -13.37 -28.30 2.49
N GLY A 87 -12.37 -27.78 3.20
CA GLY A 87 -10.97 -27.94 2.84
C GLY A 87 -10.53 -27.17 1.58
N ALA A 88 -9.28 -27.39 1.16
CA ALA A 88 -8.68 -26.68 0.05
C ALA A 88 -9.36 -26.97 -1.29
N SER A 89 -9.84 -28.20 -1.52
CA SER A 89 -10.58 -28.55 -2.74
C SER A 89 -11.86 -27.71 -2.90
N ALA A 90 -12.65 -27.56 -1.82
CA ALA A 90 -13.84 -26.70 -1.84
C ALA A 90 -13.48 -25.21 -1.98
N MET A 91 -12.43 -24.76 -1.30
CA MET A 91 -11.96 -23.37 -1.38
C MET A 91 -11.46 -23.01 -2.77
N TRP A 92 -10.65 -23.86 -3.40
CA TRP A 92 -10.14 -23.72 -4.77
C TRP A 92 -11.27 -23.51 -5.77
N ARG A 93 -12.34 -24.31 -5.67
CA ARG A 93 -13.55 -24.18 -6.49
C ARG A 93 -14.27 -22.84 -6.24
N ARG A 94 -14.42 -22.42 -4.98
CA ARG A 94 -15.10 -21.16 -4.60
C ARG A 94 -14.36 -19.91 -5.07
N MET A 95 -13.02 -19.90 -5.01
CA MET A 95 -12.21 -18.81 -5.56
C MET A 95 -12.02 -18.89 -7.08
N ARG A 96 -12.69 -19.84 -7.76
CA ARG A 96 -12.59 -20.08 -9.20
C ARG A 96 -11.17 -20.40 -9.70
N GLY A 97 -10.34 -20.98 -8.83
CA GLY A 97 -8.95 -21.35 -9.16
C GLY A 97 -8.83 -22.34 -10.33
N GLY A 98 -9.89 -23.12 -10.62
CA GLY A 98 -9.95 -23.99 -11.80
C GLY A 98 -9.79 -23.27 -13.15
N GLY A 99 -10.01 -21.95 -13.21
CA GLY A 99 -9.81 -21.15 -14.42
C GLY A 99 -8.36 -20.80 -14.75
N TRP A 100 -7.39 -21.21 -13.92
CA TRP A 100 -5.98 -20.80 -14.06
C TRP A 100 -5.39 -21.04 -15.45
N GLU A 101 -5.70 -22.17 -16.10
CA GLU A 101 -5.15 -22.52 -17.42
C GLU A 101 -5.75 -21.64 -18.53
N ILE A 102 -7.04 -21.31 -18.43
CA ILE A 102 -7.71 -20.41 -19.38
C ILE A 102 -7.12 -19.00 -19.26
N VAL A 103 -6.93 -18.52 -18.03
CA VAL A 103 -6.36 -17.20 -17.75
C VAL A 103 -4.88 -17.12 -18.16
N TYR A 104 -4.15 -18.24 -18.07
CA TYR A 104 -2.79 -18.35 -18.59
C TYR A 104 -2.74 -18.22 -20.11
N ALA A 105 -3.63 -18.94 -20.80
CA ALA A 105 -3.59 -19.06 -22.26
C ALA A 105 -4.18 -17.86 -23.02
N ASP A 106 -5.07 -17.09 -22.39
CA ASP A 106 -5.78 -15.97 -23.02
C ASP A 106 -5.58 -14.68 -22.22
N GLU A 107 -4.82 -13.74 -22.81
CA GLU A 107 -4.46 -12.47 -22.20
C GLU A 107 -5.67 -11.54 -21.95
N TYR A 108 -6.81 -11.79 -22.59
CA TYR A 108 -8.05 -11.01 -22.44
C TYR A 108 -9.02 -11.64 -21.43
N ARG A 109 -8.75 -12.86 -20.96
CA ARG A 109 -9.57 -13.53 -19.96
C ARG A 109 -9.00 -13.36 -18.57
N ASP A 110 -9.92 -13.09 -17.65
CA ASP A 110 -9.67 -13.05 -16.23
C ASP A 110 -10.46 -14.17 -15.53
N PHE A 111 -10.16 -14.41 -14.26
CA PHE A 111 -10.94 -15.33 -13.45
C PHE A 111 -12.41 -14.89 -13.39
N TYR A 112 -13.32 -15.85 -13.41
CA TYR A 112 -14.73 -15.55 -13.17
C TYR A 112 -14.87 -14.97 -11.76
N SER A 113 -15.43 -13.77 -11.65
CA SER A 113 -15.43 -13.03 -10.40
C SER A 113 -16.42 -13.63 -9.40
N ASP A 114 -15.93 -14.24 -8.31
CA ASP A 114 -16.75 -14.52 -7.13
C ASP A 114 -16.96 -13.21 -6.35
N PRO A 115 -18.20 -12.82 -6.01
CA PRO A 115 -18.47 -11.58 -5.29
C PRO A 115 -17.76 -11.49 -3.94
N THR A 116 -17.43 -12.62 -3.30
CA THR A 116 -16.92 -12.71 -1.93
C THR A 116 -15.47 -13.18 -1.82
N LYS A 117 -14.93 -13.78 -2.88
CA LYS A 117 -13.56 -14.32 -2.93
C LYS A 117 -12.92 -14.00 -4.27
N PRO A 118 -12.94 -12.73 -4.71
CA PRO A 118 -12.44 -12.40 -6.03
C PRO A 118 -10.94 -12.69 -6.11
N LEU A 119 -10.56 -13.26 -7.24
CA LEU A 119 -9.19 -13.42 -7.70
C LEU A 119 -9.10 -12.70 -9.04
N PHE A 120 -8.07 -11.89 -9.21
CA PHE A 120 -7.81 -11.13 -10.42
C PHE A 120 -6.44 -11.48 -10.95
N SER A 121 -6.32 -11.51 -12.27
CA SER A 121 -5.07 -11.45 -12.99
C SER A 121 -4.79 -10.02 -13.42
N ILE A 122 -3.57 -9.54 -13.17
CA ILE A 122 -3.20 -8.15 -13.29
C ILE A 122 -2.21 -8.02 -14.46
N ARG A 123 -2.67 -7.44 -15.57
CA ARG A 123 -1.87 -7.23 -16.80
C ARG A 123 -1.76 -5.76 -17.15
N THR A 124 -2.82 -5.01 -16.86
CA THR A 124 -2.99 -3.64 -17.36
C THR A 124 -3.65 -2.73 -16.33
N ASN A 125 -3.61 -1.43 -16.60
CA ASN A 125 -4.38 -0.44 -15.84
C ASN A 125 -5.90 -0.67 -15.91
N ALA A 126 -6.41 -1.40 -16.90
CA ALA A 126 -7.82 -1.78 -16.93
C ALA A 126 -8.15 -2.81 -15.84
N ASP A 127 -7.21 -3.71 -15.50
CA ASP A 127 -7.39 -4.69 -14.43
C ASP A 127 -7.33 -4.02 -13.05
N LEU A 128 -6.44 -3.03 -12.88
CA LEU A 128 -6.44 -2.17 -11.69
C LEU A 128 -7.83 -1.55 -11.45
N LYS A 129 -8.47 -1.00 -12.49
CA LYS A 129 -9.83 -0.42 -12.37
C LYS A 129 -10.87 -1.47 -11.95
N LYS A 130 -10.76 -2.72 -12.39
CA LYS A 130 -11.66 -3.81 -11.97
C LYS A 130 -11.45 -4.13 -10.49
N VAL A 131 -10.18 -4.16 -10.06
CA VAL A 131 -9.78 -4.40 -8.68
C VAL A 131 -10.31 -3.31 -7.76
N THR A 132 -10.03 -2.04 -8.04
CA THR A 132 -10.46 -0.91 -7.20
C THR A 132 -11.98 -0.83 -7.10
N LYS A 133 -12.69 -0.99 -8.23
CA LYS A 133 -14.16 -1.06 -8.23
C LYS A 133 -14.68 -2.18 -7.32
N ARG A 134 -14.09 -3.38 -7.37
CA ARG A 134 -14.51 -4.49 -6.50
C ARG A 134 -14.13 -4.22 -5.04
N LEU A 135 -13.00 -3.59 -4.79
CA LEU A 135 -12.57 -3.22 -3.44
C LEU A 135 -13.55 -2.21 -2.83
N GLU A 136 -13.98 -1.19 -3.58
CA GLU A 136 -15.03 -0.25 -3.17
C GLU A 136 -16.37 -0.92 -2.86
N GLU A 137 -16.78 -1.90 -3.69
CA GLU A 137 -17.98 -2.72 -3.41
C GLU A 137 -17.82 -3.51 -2.09
N TYR A 138 -16.61 -4.00 -1.82
CA TYR A 138 -16.25 -4.74 -0.61
C TYR A 138 -16.21 -3.87 0.64
N THR A 139 -15.77 -2.62 0.47
CA THR A 139 -15.71 -1.62 1.52
C THR A 139 -16.95 -0.72 1.55
N LYS A 140 -18.04 -1.13 0.89
CA LYS A 140 -19.31 -0.42 0.94
C LYS A 140 -19.90 -0.48 2.36
N GLY A 141 -20.06 0.68 2.98
CA GLY A 141 -20.53 0.81 4.37
C GLY A 141 -19.41 0.96 5.40
N PHE A 142 -18.15 0.96 4.97
CA PHE A 142 -17.02 1.40 5.79
C PHE A 142 -16.83 2.91 5.67
N ASN A 143 -16.02 3.47 6.56
CA ASN A 143 -15.62 4.87 6.49
C ASN A 143 -15.02 5.20 5.11
N VAL A 144 -15.40 6.36 4.55
CA VAL A 144 -14.99 6.81 3.21
C VAL A 144 -13.47 6.98 3.11
N GLU A 145 -12.87 7.56 4.15
CA GLU A 145 -11.43 7.78 4.23
C GLU A 145 -10.66 6.48 4.43
N TYR A 146 -11.20 5.55 5.23
CA TYR A 146 -10.69 4.18 5.32
C TYR A 146 -10.66 3.51 3.93
N SER A 147 -11.78 3.57 3.22
CA SER A 147 -11.93 2.97 1.90
C SER A 147 -10.99 3.61 0.88
N LYS A 148 -10.84 4.93 0.92
CA LYS A 148 -9.92 5.68 0.06
C LYS A 148 -8.47 5.30 0.35
N THR A 149 -8.07 5.30 1.62
CA THR A 149 -6.70 4.97 2.04
C THR A 149 -6.34 3.54 1.65
N LEU A 150 -7.25 2.59 1.83
CA LEU A 150 -7.03 1.20 1.42
C LEU A 150 -6.94 1.05 -0.11
N ASN A 151 -7.78 1.77 -0.87
CA ASN A 151 -7.70 1.77 -2.33
C ASN A 151 -6.37 2.35 -2.82
N ASP A 152 -5.88 3.42 -2.20
CA ASP A 152 -4.57 3.97 -2.53
C ASP A 152 -3.47 2.92 -2.31
N VAL A 153 -3.44 2.27 -1.14
CA VAL A 153 -2.45 1.21 -0.83
C VAL A 153 -2.47 0.11 -1.88
N VAL A 154 -3.66 -0.41 -2.19
CA VAL A 154 -3.81 -1.50 -3.18
C VAL A 154 -3.39 -1.04 -4.57
N SER A 155 -3.69 0.21 -4.94
CA SER A 155 -3.30 0.78 -6.23
C SER A 155 -1.78 0.90 -6.35
N GLU A 156 -1.10 1.47 -5.36
CA GLU A 156 0.37 1.59 -5.34
C GLU A 156 1.05 0.22 -5.45
N LEU A 157 0.56 -0.77 -4.71
CA LEU A 157 1.11 -2.13 -4.76
C LEU A 157 0.86 -2.80 -6.12
N ILE A 158 -0.29 -2.57 -6.75
CA ILE A 158 -0.56 -3.09 -8.10
C ILE A 158 0.31 -2.38 -9.15
N TYR A 159 0.50 -1.07 -9.06
CA TYR A 159 1.42 -0.33 -9.93
C TYR A 159 2.84 -0.90 -9.85
N ASN A 160 3.33 -1.19 -8.64
CA ASN A 160 4.62 -1.86 -8.46
C ASN A 160 4.71 -3.19 -9.22
N THR A 161 3.64 -3.99 -9.23
CA THR A 161 3.64 -5.24 -10.02
C THR A 161 3.66 -4.99 -11.53
N LEU A 162 2.96 -3.95 -12.01
CA LEU A 162 2.89 -3.61 -13.43
C LEU A 162 4.21 -3.01 -13.96
N GLU A 163 4.88 -2.21 -13.15
CA GLU A 163 6.11 -1.52 -13.51
C GLU A 163 7.37 -2.35 -13.29
N HIS A 164 7.42 -3.11 -12.19
CA HIS A 164 8.64 -3.78 -11.71
C HIS A 164 8.49 -5.29 -11.53
N GLY A 165 7.28 -5.78 -11.30
CA GLY A 165 6.95 -7.20 -11.14
C GLY A 165 6.60 -7.92 -12.44
N LYS A 166 6.71 -7.26 -13.60
CA LYS A 166 6.23 -7.79 -14.87
C LYS A 166 6.98 -9.06 -15.28
N ASN A 167 6.23 -10.14 -15.45
CA ASN A 167 6.71 -11.37 -16.07
C ASN A 167 6.08 -11.48 -17.47
N GLU A 168 6.90 -11.67 -18.50
CA GLU A 168 6.41 -11.72 -19.88
C GLU A 168 5.57 -12.97 -20.17
N ALA A 169 5.74 -14.04 -19.39
CA ALA A 169 5.06 -15.30 -19.62
C ALA A 169 3.65 -15.35 -19.02
N PHE A 170 3.40 -14.63 -17.92
CA PHE A 170 2.12 -14.67 -17.20
C PHE A 170 1.97 -13.48 -16.23
N PRO A 171 0.73 -13.10 -15.88
CA PRO A 171 0.47 -11.90 -15.08
C PRO A 171 0.76 -12.05 -13.58
N SER A 172 0.77 -10.93 -12.87
CA SER A 172 0.62 -10.89 -11.41
C SER A 172 -0.84 -11.17 -11.01
N ILE A 173 -1.09 -11.36 -9.72
CA ILE A 173 -2.43 -11.62 -9.18
C ILE A 173 -2.79 -10.67 -8.05
N CYS A 174 -4.10 -10.50 -7.86
CA CYS A 174 -4.65 -9.85 -6.68
C CYS A 174 -5.86 -10.65 -6.14
N GLN A 175 -5.86 -10.97 -4.85
CA GLN A 175 -6.91 -11.76 -4.20
C GLN A 175 -7.41 -11.06 -2.94
N PHE A 176 -8.73 -10.98 -2.78
CA PHE A 176 -9.37 -10.37 -1.61
C PHE A 176 -10.32 -11.35 -0.93
N ASN A 177 -10.36 -11.35 0.40
CA ASN A 177 -11.39 -12.06 1.15
C ASN A 177 -11.71 -11.33 2.47
N TRP A 178 -12.99 -11.36 2.84
CA TRP A 178 -13.44 -10.89 4.16
C TRP A 178 -13.77 -12.10 5.04
N TYR A 179 -12.97 -12.28 6.09
CA TYR A 179 -13.16 -13.32 7.08
C TYR A 179 -14.13 -12.82 8.16
N LYS A 180 -15.44 -12.96 7.91
CA LYS A 180 -16.52 -12.48 8.80
C LYS A 180 -16.32 -12.83 10.27
N LYS A 181 -15.92 -14.08 10.59
CA LYS A 181 -15.69 -14.54 11.98
C LYS A 181 -14.58 -13.76 12.71
N ARG A 182 -13.57 -13.31 11.97
CA ARG A 182 -12.45 -12.51 12.50
C ARG A 182 -12.64 -11.01 12.28
N ASN A 183 -13.75 -10.64 11.63
CA ASN A 183 -14.02 -9.30 11.11
C ASN A 183 -12.79 -8.69 10.40
N GLU A 184 -12.15 -9.47 9.53
CA GLU A 184 -10.84 -9.11 8.95
C GLU A 184 -10.89 -9.17 7.43
N ILE A 185 -10.49 -8.07 6.78
CA ILE A 185 -10.22 -8.04 5.34
C ILE A 185 -8.78 -8.49 5.15
N SER A 186 -8.56 -9.48 4.27
CA SER A 186 -7.23 -9.92 3.90
C SER A 186 -7.07 -9.86 2.39
N ILE A 187 -5.94 -9.30 1.98
CA ILE A 187 -5.59 -9.00 0.59
C ILE A 187 -4.24 -9.62 0.32
N LEU A 188 -4.06 -10.23 -0.85
CA LEU A 188 -2.76 -10.66 -1.33
C LEU A 188 -2.56 -10.16 -2.76
N ILE A 189 -1.43 -9.49 -2.98
CA ILE A 189 -0.95 -9.05 -4.29
C ILE A 189 0.38 -9.75 -4.51
N GLY A 190 0.58 -10.40 -5.66
CA GLY A 190 1.81 -11.15 -5.88
C GLY A 190 2.17 -11.34 -7.34
N ASP A 191 3.47 -11.41 -7.59
CA ASP A 191 4.08 -11.63 -8.88
C ASP A 191 5.24 -12.63 -8.80
N LEU A 192 5.72 -13.06 -9.97
CA LEU A 192 6.96 -13.82 -10.15
C LEU A 192 7.90 -13.04 -11.08
N GLY A 193 8.06 -11.75 -10.81
CA GLY A 193 9.02 -10.87 -11.45
C GLY A 193 10.45 -11.08 -10.92
N ILE A 194 11.28 -10.05 -11.04
CA ILE A 194 12.72 -10.16 -10.72
C ILE A 194 13.05 -10.11 -9.21
N GLY A 195 12.09 -9.72 -8.37
CA GLY A 195 12.26 -9.53 -6.93
C GLY A 195 12.89 -8.18 -6.54
N ILE A 196 12.69 -7.76 -5.29
CA ILE A 196 13.06 -6.43 -4.78
C ILE A 196 14.58 -6.24 -4.79
N LYS A 197 15.33 -7.19 -4.23
CA LYS A 197 16.81 -7.09 -4.14
C LYS A 197 17.44 -6.91 -5.52
N ARG A 198 17.14 -7.82 -6.44
CA ARG A 198 17.69 -7.77 -7.80
C ARG A 198 17.27 -6.51 -8.55
N HIS A 199 16.06 -5.99 -8.31
CA HIS A 199 15.62 -4.73 -8.87
C HIS A 199 16.45 -3.55 -8.34
N LEU A 200 16.60 -3.42 -7.01
CA LEU A 200 17.35 -2.31 -6.40
C LEU A 200 18.84 -2.34 -6.76
N GLU A 201 19.46 -3.52 -6.82
CA GLU A 201 20.90 -3.67 -7.16
C GLU A 201 21.25 -3.27 -8.59
N GLN A 202 20.25 -3.00 -9.45
CA GLN A 202 20.51 -2.36 -10.76
C GLN A 202 20.95 -0.89 -10.62
N PHE A 203 20.64 -0.26 -9.48
CA PHE A 203 20.82 1.20 -9.28
C PHE A 203 21.56 1.56 -7.99
N TYR A 204 21.59 0.64 -7.02
CA TYR A 204 22.23 0.79 -5.72
C TYR A 204 23.31 -0.29 -5.52
N PRO A 205 24.26 -0.09 -4.58
CA PRO A 205 25.23 -1.12 -4.21
C PRO A 205 24.56 -2.44 -3.78
N PRO A 206 25.24 -3.58 -3.92
CA PRO A 206 24.72 -4.87 -3.50
C PRO A 206 24.32 -4.91 -2.01
N PHE A 207 23.18 -5.54 -1.73
CA PHE A 207 22.70 -5.78 -0.36
C PHE A 207 23.17 -7.15 0.14
N GLN A 208 23.41 -7.29 1.43
CA GLN A 208 23.86 -8.55 2.03
C GLN A 208 22.76 -9.61 2.01
N SER A 209 21.49 -9.20 2.14
CA SER A 209 20.35 -10.11 2.20
C SER A 209 19.10 -9.56 1.51
N ASP A 210 18.15 -10.44 1.18
CA ASP A 210 16.85 -10.00 0.66
C ASP A 210 16.08 -9.18 1.70
N ALA A 211 16.16 -9.56 2.99
CA ALA A 211 15.51 -8.82 4.07
C ALA A 211 16.06 -7.39 4.20
N GLU A 212 17.37 -7.19 4.03
CA GLU A 212 17.98 -5.86 4.00
C GLU A 212 17.46 -5.04 2.81
N ALA A 213 17.45 -5.62 1.61
CA ALA A 213 16.92 -4.94 0.43
C ALA A 213 15.44 -4.53 0.59
N ILE A 214 14.61 -5.36 1.23
CA ILE A 214 13.21 -5.02 1.52
C ILE A 214 13.12 -3.85 2.51
N ASN A 215 13.95 -3.83 3.56
CA ASN A 215 13.99 -2.70 4.51
C ASN A 215 14.42 -1.40 3.82
N GLU A 216 15.37 -1.45 2.89
CA GLU A 216 15.79 -0.27 2.13
C GLU A 216 14.68 0.18 1.17
N ALA A 217 13.95 -0.74 0.56
CA ALA A 217 12.86 -0.43 -0.39
C ALA A 217 11.68 0.35 0.22
N ILE A 218 11.46 0.26 1.53
CA ILE A 218 10.38 0.98 2.22
C ILE A 218 10.80 2.39 2.69
N LYS A 219 12.06 2.78 2.49
CA LYS A 219 12.53 4.13 2.85
C LYS A 219 12.09 5.15 1.79
N PRO A 220 11.82 6.40 2.19
CA PRO A 220 11.54 7.46 1.23
C PRO A 220 12.65 7.57 0.20
N LEU A 221 12.29 7.79 -1.06
CA LEU A 221 13.20 8.05 -2.17
C LEU A 221 14.14 6.88 -2.53
N VAL A 222 13.77 5.64 -2.18
CA VAL A 222 14.50 4.44 -2.58
C VAL A 222 13.73 3.67 -3.65
N SER A 223 14.05 3.92 -4.93
CA SER A 223 13.63 3.07 -6.07
C SER A 223 14.64 3.09 -7.22
N GLY A 224 14.59 2.06 -8.06
CA GLY A 224 15.42 1.99 -9.25
C GLY A 224 15.15 3.07 -10.30
N THR A 225 14.00 3.74 -10.24
CA THR A 225 13.56 4.68 -11.27
C THR A 225 14.29 6.03 -11.21
N PHE A 226 14.91 6.38 -10.09
CA PHE A 226 15.55 7.69 -9.89
C PHE A 226 16.74 8.00 -10.82
N LYS A 227 17.50 6.98 -11.26
CA LYS A 227 18.68 7.22 -12.12
C LYS A 227 18.36 7.35 -13.61
N LYS A 228 17.11 7.13 -14.04
CA LYS A 228 16.69 7.29 -15.44
C LYS A 228 16.25 8.71 -15.80
N VAL A 229 16.04 9.58 -14.81
CA VAL A 229 15.66 10.99 -15.03
C VAL A 229 16.93 11.83 -15.26
N ILE A 230 17.48 11.73 -16.47
CA ILE A 230 18.47 12.70 -17.02
C ILE A 230 17.79 13.54 -18.14
N ASP A 231 16.46 13.46 -18.29
CA ASP A 231 15.70 14.35 -19.17
C ASP A 231 15.02 15.46 -18.33
N PRO A 232 15.40 16.74 -18.50
CA PRO A 232 14.81 17.87 -17.77
C PRO A 232 13.32 18.11 -18.02
N ASN A 233 12.71 17.44 -19.01
CA ASN A 233 11.30 17.58 -19.35
C ASN A 233 10.39 16.46 -18.82
N ASP A 234 10.94 15.40 -18.23
CA ASP A 234 10.17 14.27 -17.72
C ASP A 234 10.03 14.35 -16.18
N LYS A 235 9.12 15.22 -15.73
CA LYS A 235 8.76 15.35 -14.31
C LYS A 235 7.96 14.14 -13.85
N THR A 236 8.62 13.05 -13.50
CA THR A 236 8.02 12.00 -12.67
C THR A 236 8.35 12.28 -11.19
N ASP A 237 7.64 13.24 -10.59
CA ASP A 237 7.80 13.68 -9.19
C ASP A 237 7.49 12.59 -8.12
N ASN A 238 7.18 11.34 -8.53
CA ASN A 238 6.69 10.27 -7.65
C ASN A 238 7.53 8.97 -7.68
N ALA A 239 8.67 8.92 -8.37
CA ALA A 239 9.53 7.73 -8.37
C ALA A 239 9.93 7.36 -6.92
N GLY A 240 9.80 6.09 -6.53
CA GLY A 240 10.27 5.56 -5.24
C GLY A 240 9.66 6.09 -3.95
N MET A 241 8.43 6.57 -4.03
CA MET A 241 7.59 6.82 -2.85
C MET A 241 6.51 5.75 -2.64
N GLY A 242 6.12 4.99 -3.67
CA GLY A 242 4.92 4.13 -3.61
C GLY A 242 4.93 3.06 -2.52
N LEU A 243 6.05 2.35 -2.31
CA LEU A 243 6.12 1.30 -1.27
C LEU A 243 6.24 1.89 0.15
N HIS A 244 6.93 3.02 0.29
CA HIS A 244 7.00 3.78 1.53
C HIS A 244 5.61 4.33 1.91
N ASP A 245 4.92 4.98 0.97
CA ASP A 245 3.58 5.53 1.17
C ASP A 245 2.56 4.44 1.51
N ALA A 246 2.65 3.28 0.85
CA ALA A 246 1.80 2.11 1.15
C ALA A 246 2.05 1.59 2.58
N THR A 247 3.32 1.53 3.01
CA THR A 247 3.73 1.13 4.36
C THR A 247 3.14 2.06 5.41
N ASP A 248 3.28 3.37 5.23
CA ASP A 248 2.78 4.35 6.20
C ASP A 248 1.25 4.36 6.25
N LYS A 249 0.58 4.30 5.10
CA LYS A 249 -0.89 4.17 5.03
C LYS A 249 -1.37 2.92 5.79
N MET A 250 -0.66 1.80 5.68
CA MET A 250 -1.02 0.57 6.39
C MET A 250 -0.86 0.70 7.91
N ARG A 251 0.19 1.40 8.39
CA ARG A 251 0.34 1.70 9.83
C ARG A 251 -0.82 2.53 10.35
N ARG A 252 -1.23 3.56 9.60
CA ARG A 252 -2.36 4.45 9.95
C ARG A 252 -3.68 3.72 10.04
N LEU A 253 -3.91 2.77 9.14
CA LEU A 253 -5.08 1.91 9.19
C LEU A 253 -5.04 0.88 10.33
N LYS A 254 -3.99 0.90 11.17
CA LYS A 254 -3.69 -0.14 12.18
C LYS A 254 -3.79 -1.55 11.58
N GLY A 255 -3.32 -1.67 10.34
CA GLY A 255 -3.31 -2.91 9.58
C GLY A 255 -1.96 -3.62 9.67
N GLU A 256 -1.98 -4.89 9.31
CA GLU A 256 -0.80 -5.73 9.19
C GLU A 256 -0.41 -5.82 7.71
N MET A 257 0.86 -5.56 7.41
CA MET A 257 1.43 -5.70 6.06
C MET A 257 2.67 -6.59 6.13
N TYR A 258 2.72 -7.58 5.24
CA TYR A 258 3.86 -8.46 5.06
C TYR A 258 4.36 -8.38 3.63
N ILE A 259 5.65 -8.11 3.43
CA ILE A 259 6.31 -8.03 2.12
C ILE A 259 7.30 -9.18 2.02
N PHE A 260 7.19 -9.98 0.96
CA PHE A 260 8.05 -11.13 0.70
C PHE A 260 8.77 -10.97 -0.63
N SER A 261 10.08 -11.19 -0.64
CA SER A 261 10.87 -11.30 -1.86
C SER A 261 12.16 -12.06 -1.57
N GLY A 262 12.53 -13.01 -2.45
CA GLY A 262 13.63 -13.92 -2.19
C GLY A 262 13.41 -14.70 -0.88
N GLU A 263 14.43 -14.76 -0.02
CA GLU A 263 14.35 -15.37 1.31
C GLU A 263 13.98 -14.37 2.41
N GLY A 264 13.65 -13.13 2.05
CA GLY A 264 13.34 -12.05 2.98
C GLY A 264 11.83 -11.89 3.21
N VAL A 265 11.47 -11.59 4.46
CA VAL A 265 10.17 -11.03 4.80
C VAL A 265 10.34 -9.79 5.67
N LEU A 266 9.52 -8.78 5.40
CA LEU A 266 9.30 -7.63 6.28
C LEU A 266 7.85 -7.64 6.76
N HIS A 267 7.67 -7.51 8.08
CA HIS A 267 6.39 -7.33 8.73
C HIS A 267 6.29 -5.89 9.25
N ILE A 268 5.17 -5.25 8.94
CA ILE A 268 4.81 -3.90 9.34
C ILE A 268 3.46 -3.96 10.06
N SER A 269 3.41 -3.37 11.25
CA SER A 269 2.19 -3.05 11.98
C SER A 269 2.26 -1.58 12.44
N ALA A 270 1.23 -1.10 13.15
CA ALA A 270 1.23 0.25 13.72
C ALA A 270 2.39 0.49 14.71
N THR A 271 2.86 -0.55 15.40
CA THR A 271 3.87 -0.45 16.47
C THR A 271 5.19 -1.11 16.11
N ASP A 272 5.18 -2.02 15.14
CA ASP A 272 6.31 -2.90 14.87
C ASP A 272 6.75 -2.84 13.42
N LEU A 273 8.07 -2.95 13.25
CA LEU A 273 8.74 -3.16 11.98
C LEU A 273 9.78 -4.25 12.20
N ASN A 274 9.54 -5.43 11.63
CA ASN A 274 10.40 -6.58 11.86
C ASN A 274 10.73 -7.28 10.54
N SER A 275 12.01 -7.48 10.28
CA SER A 275 12.47 -8.23 9.12
C SER A 275 13.17 -9.50 9.56
N LYS A 276 12.94 -10.58 8.83
CA LYS A 276 13.65 -11.85 9.05
C LYS A 276 13.92 -12.57 7.74
N LYS A 277 14.88 -13.47 7.80
CA LYS A 277 15.04 -14.52 6.79
C LYS A 277 14.04 -15.64 7.07
N ILE A 278 13.43 -16.18 6.03
CA ILE A 278 12.51 -17.32 6.12
C ILE A 278 13.04 -18.52 5.34
N ALA A 279 12.60 -19.70 5.77
CA ALA A 279 12.92 -20.93 5.06
C ALA A 279 11.93 -21.11 3.89
N GLY A 280 12.45 -20.98 2.67
CA GLY A 280 11.67 -21.02 1.42
C GLY A 280 11.69 -19.67 0.72
N ALA A 281 12.28 -19.64 -0.47
CA ALA A 281 12.40 -18.42 -1.27
C ALA A 281 11.17 -18.20 -2.16
N TRP A 282 10.75 -16.94 -2.28
CA TRP A 282 9.80 -16.50 -3.29
C TRP A 282 10.52 -15.78 -4.43
N PRO A 283 10.51 -16.28 -5.68
CA PRO A 283 11.32 -15.72 -6.77
C PRO A 283 11.02 -14.26 -7.14
N GLY A 284 9.76 -13.83 -7.02
CA GLY A 284 9.33 -12.46 -7.31
C GLY A 284 9.06 -11.67 -6.03
N THR A 285 7.91 -11.01 -5.99
CA THR A 285 7.42 -10.31 -4.80
C THR A 285 5.98 -10.69 -4.51
N PHE A 286 5.61 -10.84 -3.23
CA PHE A 286 4.20 -10.77 -2.85
C PHE A 286 4.01 -9.99 -1.56
N VAL A 287 2.87 -9.33 -1.45
CA VAL A 287 2.46 -8.54 -0.30
C VAL A 287 1.13 -9.08 0.23
N LYS A 288 1.08 -9.37 1.53
CA LYS A 288 -0.16 -9.70 2.24
C LYS A 288 -0.55 -8.53 3.13
N LEU A 289 -1.77 -8.06 2.98
CA LEU A 289 -2.39 -7.06 3.86
C LEU A 289 -3.46 -7.74 4.71
N SER A 290 -3.62 -7.32 5.96
CA SER A 290 -4.70 -7.77 6.85
C SER A 290 -5.18 -6.60 7.69
N LEU A 291 -6.47 -6.30 7.63
CA LEU A 291 -7.08 -5.19 8.34
C LEU A 291 -8.28 -5.69 9.13
N ARG A 292 -8.27 -5.46 10.45
CA ARG A 292 -9.41 -5.74 11.32
C ARG A 292 -10.38 -4.59 11.28
N LEU A 293 -11.65 -4.91 11.10
CA LEU A 293 -12.72 -3.94 10.99
C LEU A 293 -13.22 -3.59 12.40
N GLY A 294 -13.36 -2.30 12.69
CA GLY A 294 -13.82 -1.77 13.98
C GLY A 294 -12.72 -1.47 15.01
N SER A 295 -11.44 -1.41 14.62
CA SER A 295 -10.31 -1.06 15.50
C SER A 295 -10.09 0.44 15.70
N LEU A 296 -10.79 1.28 14.93
CA LEU A 296 -10.68 2.74 14.94
C LEU A 296 -12.07 3.36 14.78
N SER A 297 -12.39 4.37 15.59
CA SER A 297 -13.53 5.25 15.33
C SER A 297 -13.20 6.22 14.18
N ASP A 298 -14.24 6.74 13.51
CA ASP A 298 -14.12 7.67 12.39
C ASP A 298 -13.28 8.91 12.72
N GLU A 299 -13.37 9.35 13.98
CA GLU A 299 -12.68 10.53 14.50
C GLU A 299 -11.20 10.23 14.78
N GLU A 300 -10.88 9.05 15.31
CA GLU A 300 -9.50 8.63 15.58
C GLU A 300 -8.71 8.40 14.28
N LEU A 301 -9.33 7.83 13.25
CA LEU A 301 -8.69 7.63 11.95
C LEU A 301 -8.41 8.97 11.26
N LYS A 302 -9.39 9.88 11.23
CA LYS A 302 -9.24 11.25 10.71
C LYS A 302 -8.11 12.00 11.41
N GLN A 303 -8.15 12.05 12.75
CA GLN A 303 -7.16 12.77 13.54
C GLN A 303 -5.77 12.14 13.44
N SER A 304 -5.65 10.82 13.22
CA SER A 304 -4.36 10.17 12.96
C SER A 304 -3.84 10.48 11.56
N LEU A 305 -4.71 10.44 10.55
CA LEU A 305 -4.33 10.75 9.16
C LEU A 305 -3.94 12.22 8.99
N GLU A 306 -4.64 13.14 9.66
CA GLU A 306 -4.28 14.55 9.70
C GLU A 306 -2.97 14.80 10.44
N ARG A 307 -2.75 14.17 11.61
CA ARG A 307 -1.49 14.29 12.36
C ARG A 307 -0.28 13.81 11.58
N ASP A 308 -0.38 12.64 10.95
CA ASP A 308 0.76 12.03 10.25
C ASP A 308 1.01 12.67 8.88
N TYR A 309 -0.03 13.19 8.20
CA TYR A 309 0.16 14.04 7.01
C TYR A 309 0.98 15.28 7.37
N ILE A 310 0.70 15.89 8.53
CA ILE A 310 1.43 17.05 9.04
C ILE A 310 2.85 16.67 9.47
N GLU A 311 3.06 15.50 10.05
CA GLU A 311 4.38 15.03 10.47
C GLU A 311 5.25 14.67 9.25
N ALA A 312 4.68 14.01 8.24
CA ALA A 312 5.35 13.75 6.97
C ALA A 312 5.64 15.03 6.17
N GLU A 313 4.74 16.01 6.18
CA GLU A 313 4.99 17.36 5.62
C GLU A 313 6.06 18.11 6.43
N LYS A 314 6.09 17.97 7.76
CA LYS A 314 7.15 18.54 8.61
C LYS A 314 8.50 17.90 8.30
N GLU A 315 8.59 16.57 8.22
CA GLU A 315 9.83 15.86 7.89
C GLU A 315 10.32 16.14 6.45
N ARG A 316 9.39 16.32 5.49
CA ARG A 316 9.71 16.81 4.14
C ARG A 316 10.19 18.27 4.18
N SER A 317 9.56 19.12 4.99
CA SER A 317 9.91 20.54 5.11
C SER A 317 11.28 20.78 5.77
N GLU A 318 11.67 19.94 6.73
CA GLU A 318 12.99 19.98 7.38
C GLU A 318 14.12 19.55 6.44
N LYS A 319 13.82 18.73 5.43
CA LYS A 319 14.78 18.32 4.41
C LYS A 319 14.88 19.27 3.21
N ASP A 320 13.77 19.90 2.78
CA ASP A 320 13.74 20.72 1.56
C ASP A 320 13.64 22.24 1.78
N ASN A 321 13.54 22.73 3.02
CA ASN A 321 13.61 24.15 3.37
C ASN A 321 12.57 25.06 2.64
N ASN A 322 11.55 24.47 1.99
CA ASN A 322 10.63 25.14 1.06
C ASN A 322 9.22 25.39 1.65
N ILE A 323 8.98 24.98 2.90
CA ILE A 323 7.71 25.17 3.61
C ILE A 323 7.98 25.81 4.97
N LEU A 324 7.18 26.81 5.34
CA LEU A 324 7.13 27.41 6.68
C LEU A 324 5.95 26.81 7.45
N VAL A 325 6.23 26.00 8.45
CA VAL A 325 5.21 25.47 9.36
C VAL A 325 5.06 26.40 10.56
N VAL A 326 3.83 26.85 10.82
CA VAL A 326 3.48 27.73 11.94
C VAL A 326 2.52 26.97 12.85
N ASN A 327 3.02 26.51 13.99
CA ASN A 327 2.18 25.95 15.02
C ASN A 327 1.59 27.08 15.87
N ILE A 328 0.29 27.32 15.74
CA ILE A 328 -0.41 28.47 16.32
C ILE A 328 -0.40 28.40 17.85
N LEU A 329 -0.56 27.20 18.43
CA LEU A 329 -0.50 27.00 19.87
C LEU A 329 0.87 27.41 20.44
N ASN A 330 1.96 26.93 19.82
CA ASN A 330 3.31 27.21 20.29
C ASN A 330 3.70 28.68 20.08
N SER A 331 3.24 29.29 18.99
CA SER A 331 3.58 30.67 18.64
C SER A 331 2.71 31.71 19.35
N PHE A 332 1.44 31.41 19.66
CA PHE A 332 0.45 32.40 20.11
C PHE A 332 -0.43 31.94 21.28
N GLY A 333 -0.25 30.71 21.76
CA GLY A 333 -1.04 30.14 22.85
C GLY A 333 -2.43 29.67 22.44
N GLU A 334 -3.10 28.99 23.37
CA GLU A 334 -4.40 28.31 23.16
C GLU A 334 -5.53 29.25 22.70
N ASN A 335 -5.47 30.53 23.09
CA ASN A 335 -6.49 31.53 22.79
C ASN A 335 -6.14 32.47 21.62
N ALA A 336 -4.91 32.38 21.08
CA ALA A 336 -4.39 33.11 19.91
C ALA A 336 -5.07 34.48 19.68
N ASN A 337 -4.99 35.40 20.65
CA ASN A 337 -5.78 36.64 20.68
C ASN A 337 -4.97 37.94 20.63
N ASN A 338 -3.64 37.87 20.74
CA ASN A 338 -2.79 39.06 20.68
C ASN A 338 -2.52 39.48 19.23
N LYS A 339 -3.07 40.62 18.83
CA LYS A 339 -2.91 41.17 17.48
C LYS A 339 -1.48 41.61 17.18
N ASP A 340 -0.78 42.15 18.16
CA ASP A 340 0.54 42.71 17.94
C ASP A 340 1.55 41.58 17.66
N ASP A 341 1.39 40.45 18.35
CA ASP A 341 2.16 39.23 18.09
C ASP A 341 1.86 38.67 16.69
N ALA A 342 0.58 38.67 16.28
CA ALA A 342 0.18 38.24 14.93
C ALA A 342 0.79 39.13 13.83
N ILE A 343 0.77 40.45 14.01
CA ILE A 343 1.39 41.42 13.08
C ILE A 343 2.90 41.19 13.02
N SER A 344 3.56 41.12 14.19
CA SER A 344 4.99 40.92 14.28
C SER A 344 5.42 39.61 13.62
N TYR A 345 4.71 38.51 13.88
CA TYR A 345 5.04 37.22 13.28
C TYR A 345 4.80 37.23 11.76
N ARG A 346 3.72 37.86 11.32
CA ARG A 346 3.41 37.99 9.90
C ARG A 346 4.52 38.71 9.16
N ASP A 347 4.95 39.86 9.68
CA ASP A 347 5.91 40.74 9.00
C ASP A 347 7.33 40.13 9.03
N VAL A 348 7.69 39.42 10.10
CA VAL A 348 9.02 38.81 10.26
C VAL A 348 9.15 37.46 9.55
N TYR A 349 8.11 36.62 9.55
CA TYR A 349 8.20 35.23 9.08
C TYR A 349 7.27 34.92 7.92
N LEU A 350 5.99 35.27 8.03
CA LEU A 350 4.96 34.81 7.08
C LEU A 350 5.10 35.48 5.70
N LEU A 351 5.15 36.82 5.65
CA LEU A 351 5.31 37.55 4.40
C LEU A 351 6.64 37.24 3.71
N PRO A 352 7.80 37.26 4.40
CA PRO A 352 9.08 36.90 3.76
C PRO A 352 9.13 35.46 3.23
N ALA A 353 8.43 34.50 3.87
CA ALA A 353 8.35 33.13 3.37
C ALA A 353 7.55 33.04 2.07
N ILE A 354 6.39 33.71 2.02
CA ILE A 354 5.54 33.75 0.83
C ILE A 354 6.25 34.47 -0.33
N GLU A 355 6.95 35.59 -0.06
CA GLU A 355 7.74 36.32 -1.06
C GLU A 355 8.87 35.46 -1.64
N LYS A 356 9.43 34.54 -0.86
CA LYS A 356 10.42 33.55 -1.31
C LYS A 356 9.81 32.33 -2.01
N GLY A 357 8.50 32.32 -2.23
CA GLY A 357 7.77 31.24 -2.90
C GLY A 357 7.47 30.01 -2.03
N LYS A 358 7.77 30.08 -0.73
CA LYS A 358 7.52 28.97 0.21
C LYS A 358 6.03 28.76 0.42
N GLU A 359 5.64 27.52 0.67
CA GLU A 359 4.32 27.22 1.22
C GLU A 359 4.31 27.54 2.72
N VAL A 360 3.16 27.92 3.26
CA VAL A 360 2.93 28.23 4.67
C VAL A 360 1.84 27.31 5.18
N LEU A 361 2.14 26.52 6.22
CA LEU A 361 1.20 25.65 6.88
C LEU A 361 0.85 26.20 8.26
N LEU A 362 -0.39 26.63 8.46
CA LEU A 362 -0.90 27.11 9.74
C LEU A 362 -1.61 25.97 10.48
N ASP A 363 -1.02 25.52 11.57
CA ASP A 363 -1.48 24.40 12.40
C ASP A 363 -2.15 24.91 13.68
N PHE A 364 -3.47 24.72 13.78
CA PHE A 364 -4.31 25.18 14.89
C PHE A 364 -4.56 24.10 15.96
N ASN A 365 -3.74 23.04 16.01
CA ASN A 365 -3.94 21.96 16.97
C ASN A 365 -3.98 22.48 18.42
N ASN A 366 -5.01 22.07 19.17
CA ASN A 366 -5.33 22.52 20.53
C ASN A 366 -5.56 24.04 20.70
N VAL A 367 -5.81 24.79 19.62
CA VAL A 367 -6.27 26.19 19.72
C VAL A 367 -7.77 26.19 19.93
N THR A 368 -8.22 26.60 21.11
CA THR A 368 -9.65 26.56 21.48
C THR A 368 -10.37 27.85 21.12
N HIS A 369 -9.65 28.97 21.01
CA HIS A 369 -10.20 30.25 20.60
C HIS A 369 -9.24 30.98 19.67
N CYS A 370 -9.79 31.60 18.62
CA CYS A 370 -9.04 32.49 17.74
C CYS A 370 -9.98 33.63 17.30
N PRO A 371 -9.77 34.87 17.78
CA PRO A 371 -10.60 36.00 17.37
C PRO A 371 -10.43 36.32 15.88
N HIS A 372 -11.52 36.73 15.22
CA HIS A 372 -11.47 37.19 13.82
C HIS A 372 -10.41 38.28 13.61
N SER A 373 -10.24 39.15 14.61
CA SER A 373 -9.30 40.25 14.54
C SER A 373 -7.83 39.83 14.65
N PHE A 374 -7.53 38.69 15.27
CA PHE A 374 -6.20 38.06 15.25
C PHE A 374 -5.92 37.43 13.88
N ILE A 375 -6.88 36.66 13.35
CA ILE A 375 -6.77 36.04 12.02
C ILE A 375 -6.53 37.13 10.96
N ASN A 376 -7.31 38.20 11.01
CA ASN A 376 -7.13 39.33 10.11
C ASN A 376 -5.75 39.97 10.24
N ALA A 377 -5.22 40.13 11.46
CA ALA A 377 -3.86 40.61 11.68
C ALA A 377 -2.80 39.68 11.07
N LEU A 378 -2.97 38.36 11.18
CA LEU A 378 -1.99 37.37 10.74
C LEU A 378 -1.95 37.16 9.22
N ILE A 379 -3.11 37.08 8.54
CA ILE A 379 -3.16 36.62 7.14
C ILE A 379 -3.74 37.61 6.13
N ALA A 380 -4.45 38.67 6.54
CA ALA A 380 -5.18 39.53 5.60
C ALA A 380 -4.25 40.21 4.57
N ASP A 381 -3.08 40.69 5.00
CA ASP A 381 -2.14 41.37 4.12
C ASP A 381 -1.43 40.41 3.17
N ALA A 382 -1.22 39.15 3.58
CA ALA A 382 -0.72 38.10 2.71
C ALA A 382 -1.75 37.78 1.60
N THR A 383 -3.02 37.69 1.95
CA THR A 383 -4.11 37.47 0.98
C THR A 383 -4.26 38.64 0.00
N LYS A 384 -4.15 39.88 0.47
CA LYS A 384 -4.21 41.09 -0.39
C LYS A 384 -3.04 41.16 -1.38
N LYS A 385 -1.83 40.88 -0.91
CA LYS A 385 -0.61 41.00 -1.72
C LYS A 385 -0.46 39.89 -2.75
N CYS A 386 -0.95 38.68 -2.46
CA CYS A 386 -0.71 37.50 -3.30
C CYS A 386 -1.93 36.99 -4.07
N GLY A 387 -3.14 37.55 -3.86
CA GLY A 387 -4.34 37.20 -4.63
C GLY A 387 -4.64 35.70 -4.63
N VAL A 388 -4.96 35.11 -5.80
CA VAL A 388 -5.23 33.67 -5.96
C VAL A 388 -4.05 32.78 -5.52
N PHE A 389 -2.81 33.29 -5.63
CA PHE A 389 -1.62 32.54 -5.22
C PHE A 389 -1.54 32.35 -3.69
N ALA A 390 -2.17 33.21 -2.90
CA ALA A 390 -2.23 33.05 -1.44
C ALA A 390 -2.98 31.78 -1.02
N PHE A 391 -4.09 31.44 -1.71
CA PHE A 391 -4.88 30.25 -1.43
C PHE A 391 -4.12 28.95 -1.69
N ASN A 392 -3.24 28.95 -2.68
CA ASN A 392 -2.39 27.80 -2.98
C ASN A 392 -1.20 27.68 -2.02
N LYS A 393 -0.75 28.80 -1.45
CA LYS A 393 0.45 28.85 -0.60
C LYS A 393 0.17 28.78 0.90
N ILE A 394 -1.01 29.22 1.37
CA ILE A 394 -1.37 29.15 2.80
C ILE A 394 -2.34 27.98 3.03
N LYS A 395 -1.84 26.90 3.62
CA LYS A 395 -2.61 25.73 4.04
C LYS A 395 -2.98 25.84 5.51
N ILE A 396 -4.22 25.49 5.86
CA ILE A 396 -4.74 25.56 7.25
C ILE A 396 -5.14 24.15 7.68
N VAL A 397 -4.65 23.73 8.84
CA VAL A 397 -4.88 22.39 9.41
C VAL A 397 -5.22 22.45 10.90
N ASN A 398 -5.85 21.38 11.41
CA ASN A 398 -6.20 21.18 12.82
C ASN A 398 -7.03 22.32 13.46
N CYS A 399 -7.88 23.01 12.69
CA CYS A 399 -8.72 24.09 13.18
C CYS A 399 -10.16 23.62 13.43
N SER A 400 -10.80 24.13 14.49
CA SER A 400 -12.24 23.92 14.70
C SER A 400 -13.07 24.56 13.58
N SER A 401 -14.32 24.11 13.41
CA SER A 401 -15.23 24.66 12.40
C SER A 401 -15.46 26.17 12.55
N ASP A 402 -15.51 26.68 13.79
CA ASP A 402 -15.61 28.12 14.07
C ASP A 402 -14.38 28.90 13.62
N ILE A 403 -13.18 28.39 13.95
CA ILE A 403 -11.92 29.02 13.53
C ILE A 403 -11.80 28.97 12.01
N ARG A 404 -12.15 27.84 11.38
CA ARG A 404 -12.11 27.69 9.93
C ARG A 404 -13.00 28.70 9.23
N PHE A 405 -14.24 28.83 9.71
CA PHE A 405 -15.20 29.79 9.18
C PHE A 405 -14.67 31.23 9.24
N LYS A 406 -14.04 31.63 10.35
CA LYS A 406 -13.42 32.95 10.49
C LYS A 406 -12.25 33.16 9.53
N ILE A 407 -11.43 32.13 9.31
CA ILE A 407 -10.31 32.20 8.36
C ILE A 407 -10.81 32.34 6.93
N ASP A 408 -11.77 31.50 6.53
CA ASP A 408 -12.35 31.57 5.18
C ASP A 408 -13.01 32.94 4.95
N THR A 409 -13.68 33.49 5.98
CA THR A 409 -14.27 34.86 5.94
C THR A 409 -13.20 35.93 5.71
N VAL A 410 -12.10 35.90 6.47
CA VAL A 410 -10.99 36.86 6.32
C VAL A 410 -10.34 36.73 4.94
N MET A 411 -10.12 35.51 4.46
CA MET A 411 -9.53 35.30 3.14
C MET A 411 -10.43 35.79 2.01
N GLN A 412 -11.75 35.53 2.09
CA GLN A 412 -12.71 36.01 1.09
C GLN A 412 -12.85 37.53 1.09
N GLN A 413 -12.93 38.17 2.26
CA GLN A 413 -13.08 39.64 2.37
C GLN A 413 -11.86 40.41 1.86
N ASN A 414 -10.68 39.81 1.98
CA ASN A 414 -9.41 40.44 1.61
C ASN A 414 -8.87 39.94 0.27
N PHE A 415 -9.66 39.15 -0.45
CA PHE A 415 -9.35 38.72 -1.81
C PHE A 415 -9.50 39.91 -2.77
N SER A 416 -8.40 40.30 -3.42
CA SER A 416 -8.43 41.24 -4.54
C SER A 416 -8.32 40.45 -5.85
N PRO A 417 -9.32 40.51 -6.75
CA PRO A 417 -9.15 40.02 -8.11
C PRO A 417 -8.22 41.00 -8.82
N ILE A 418 -6.91 40.75 -8.78
CA ILE A 418 -5.96 41.51 -9.60
C ILE A 418 -6.11 40.99 -11.04
N LEU A 419 -6.39 41.95 -11.93
CA LEU A 419 -6.48 41.86 -13.39
C LEU A 419 -5.20 41.30 -14.03
#